data_AF-A0A368VIC2-F1
#
_entry.id   AF-A0A368VIC2-F1
#
_cell.length_a   1.000
_cell.length_b   1.000
_cell.length_c   1.000
_cell.angle_alpha   90.00
_cell.angle_beta   90.00
_cell.angle_gamma   90.00
#
_symmetry.space_group_name_H-M   'P 1'
#
loop_
_entity.id
_entity.type
_entity.pdbx_description
1 polymer ?
#
loop_
_entity_poly.entity_id
_entity_poly.type
_entity_poly.pdbx_seq_one_letter_code
_entity_poly.pdbx_strand_id
1 'polypeptide(L)'
;MTAGETTGDHRFDGDRAVGRHRTGAHPGDTAGDIRDIPEPASLDRTERHRLTVVRRFGTTGSLLLGFGAIGAGAAPVDNPLSGVRLIGLPARMPTVAMAFAWLGMLMLVAGWLWLGKLSWPGRARMISRAQFDRTVVMWALPLAIAPPLFSRDMYAYLAQSEIAARGIDPYVLGPAAALGVDHPFTANVPNIWRDTPAPYGPGFLMLGRIIATIVGDNVVAGVLLWRAVMLAGLALAVWAISRLARRCGIQPVSALWLSVANPLVLFHVVSGMHNEALLMGIMLAGIELGLRWRHLLGTIVAAIVIVIAGAIKPPAFVALGFFGIYLVHRRGGKYSDLVRVALLLTVIFLAAMTVITVASGWGLGWLETFDVPNRIKTWLAPVTALGMTGAGIGMILGLGNHTEAMLVITKFVGYGISAVVCLRLLWVSFRGRIEPLAGLGITLGAVALLGPVLHPWYLLWALPPLALSTGNNRFRIAAAAISAFVALVVPPTGAAYVLRGYMIPFAVIAALIAFAVTLLLVRGKVPPLLPPRKSVPPITS
;
A
#
# COMPACT_ATOMS: atom_id res chain seq x y z
N MET A 1 13.13 -1.19 -87.76
CA MET A 1 13.63 0.19 -87.60
C MET A 1 12.59 0.93 -86.78
N THR A 2 12.80 1.43 -85.56
CA THR A 2 13.99 1.70 -84.74
C THR A 2 13.49 1.90 -83.30
N ALA A 3 14.31 1.51 -82.33
CA ALA A 3 14.06 1.54 -80.90
C ALA A 3 14.20 2.95 -80.27
N GLY A 4 13.82 3.09 -78.99
CA GLY A 4 14.11 4.26 -78.16
C GLY A 4 13.58 4.19 -76.72
N GLU A 5 14.37 3.57 -75.84
CA GLU A 5 14.48 3.73 -74.37
C GLU A 5 14.51 5.22 -73.90
N THR A 6 14.33 5.71 -72.64
CA THR A 6 14.39 5.21 -71.25
C THR A 6 13.87 6.29 -70.26
N THR A 7 13.39 5.84 -69.09
CA THR A 7 13.46 6.40 -67.70
C THR A 7 13.02 7.83 -67.30
N GLY A 8 12.26 7.90 -66.18
CA GLY A 8 12.15 9.08 -65.32
C GLY A 8 11.05 8.98 -64.26
N ASP A 9 11.33 8.29 -63.15
CA ASP A 9 10.49 8.13 -61.96
C ASP A 9 10.56 9.36 -61.03
N HIS A 10 9.45 9.72 -60.37
CA HIS A 10 9.37 10.39 -59.06
C HIS A 10 7.91 10.75 -58.71
N ARG A 11 7.21 9.84 -58.01
CA ARG A 11 6.01 10.17 -57.23
C ARG A 11 6.42 10.50 -55.79
N PHE A 12 6.04 11.69 -55.33
CA PHE A 12 6.10 12.11 -53.93
C PHE A 12 4.93 11.49 -53.16
N ASP A 13 5.21 10.53 -52.27
CA ASP A 13 4.29 10.03 -51.24
C ASP A 13 4.44 10.89 -49.97
N GLY A 14 3.37 11.59 -49.60
CA GLY A 14 3.26 12.38 -48.37
C GLY A 14 2.66 11.56 -47.24
N ASP A 15 3.50 10.83 -46.52
CA ASP A 15 3.09 9.89 -45.47
C ASP A 15 2.72 10.61 -44.16
N ARG A 16 1.44 10.57 -43.78
CA ARG A 16 0.94 11.02 -42.47
C ARG A 16 1.23 9.93 -41.44
N ALA A 17 2.31 10.09 -40.69
CA ALA A 17 2.67 9.24 -39.55
C ALA A 17 1.66 9.37 -38.38
N VAL A 18 0.61 8.55 -38.40
CA VAL A 18 -0.19 8.24 -37.21
C VAL A 18 0.52 7.10 -36.46
N GLY A 19 1.20 7.45 -35.38
CA GLY A 19 1.89 6.50 -34.50
C GLY A 19 0.92 5.49 -33.87
N ARG A 20 0.77 4.32 -34.49
CA ARG A 20 0.21 3.12 -33.85
C ARG A 20 1.23 2.61 -32.82
N HIS A 21 0.87 2.65 -31.55
CA HIS A 21 1.57 1.89 -30.52
C HIS A 21 1.52 0.40 -30.88
N ARG A 22 2.68 -0.15 -31.28
CA ARG A 22 2.90 -1.60 -31.38
C ARG A 22 2.84 -2.21 -29.98
N THR A 23 1.68 -2.76 -29.62
CA THR A 23 1.58 -3.81 -28.60
C THR A 23 1.91 -5.14 -29.27
N GLY A 24 3.19 -5.44 -29.40
CA GLY A 24 3.67 -6.72 -29.89
C GLY A 24 4.81 -7.19 -29.00
N ALA A 25 4.50 -8.04 -28.01
CA ALA A 25 5.52 -8.83 -27.36
C ALA A 25 6.09 -9.79 -28.42
N HIS A 26 7.39 -9.69 -28.71
CA HIS A 26 8.08 -10.70 -29.50
C HIS A 26 8.04 -12.05 -28.75
N PRO A 27 7.83 -13.19 -29.43
CA PRO A 27 7.78 -14.52 -28.79
C PRO A 27 9.08 -14.97 -28.11
N GLY A 28 10.14 -14.16 -28.11
CA GLY A 28 11.46 -14.47 -27.52
C GLY A 28 11.80 -13.70 -26.24
N ASP A 29 10.98 -12.74 -25.81
CA ASP A 29 11.26 -11.94 -24.61
C ASP A 29 10.85 -12.75 -23.37
N THR A 30 11.78 -13.51 -22.77
CA THR A 30 11.42 -14.38 -21.64
C THR A 30 10.95 -13.51 -20.48
N ALA A 31 9.71 -13.76 -20.01
CA ALA A 31 9.11 -13.10 -18.86
C ALA A 31 9.98 -13.36 -17.62
N GLY A 32 10.95 -12.48 -17.39
CA GLY A 32 12.00 -12.74 -16.43
C GLY A 32 13.28 -11.94 -16.64
N ASP A 33 13.65 -11.53 -17.84
CA ASP A 33 14.91 -10.78 -17.99
C ASP A 33 14.74 -9.29 -17.66
N ILE A 34 15.80 -8.66 -17.16
CA ILE A 34 15.82 -7.21 -16.93
C ILE A 34 15.80 -6.55 -18.31
N ARG A 35 14.75 -5.78 -18.59
CA ARG A 35 14.65 -5.04 -19.84
C ARG A 35 15.57 -3.83 -19.82
N ASP A 36 16.25 -3.60 -20.93
CA ASP A 36 16.97 -2.35 -21.18
C ASP A 36 15.95 -1.24 -21.47
N ILE A 37 15.62 -0.48 -20.44
CA ILE A 37 14.76 0.70 -20.54
C ILE A 37 15.66 1.90 -20.81
N PRO A 38 15.39 2.72 -21.84
CA PRO A 38 16.13 3.96 -22.05
C PRO A 38 16.12 4.83 -20.78
N GLU A 39 17.29 5.12 -20.24
CA GLU A 39 17.44 5.97 -19.06
C GLU A 39 17.09 7.42 -19.43
N PRO A 40 16.16 8.07 -18.70
CA PRO A 40 15.86 9.48 -18.90
C PRO A 40 17.08 10.36 -18.67
N ALA A 41 17.14 11.50 -19.35
CA ALA A 41 18.13 12.52 -19.07
C ALA A 41 17.95 13.09 -17.65
N SER A 42 19.04 13.58 -17.06
CA SER A 42 19.00 14.21 -15.74
C SER A 42 18.19 15.51 -15.76
N LEU A 43 17.60 15.86 -14.61
CA LEU A 43 16.84 17.12 -14.44
C LEU A 43 17.71 18.35 -14.74
N ASP A 44 17.12 19.33 -15.44
CA ASP A 44 17.79 20.61 -15.70
C ASP A 44 17.93 21.49 -14.43
N ARG A 45 18.52 22.68 -14.55
CA ARG A 45 18.71 23.59 -13.40
C ARG A 45 17.38 24.02 -12.76
N THR A 46 16.37 24.30 -13.58
CA THR A 46 15.04 24.75 -13.15
C THR A 46 14.28 23.63 -12.46
N GLU A 47 14.32 22.42 -13.02
CA GLU A 47 13.71 21.22 -12.46
C GLU A 47 14.37 20.79 -11.14
N ARG A 48 15.69 20.92 -11.02
CA ARG A 48 16.41 20.69 -9.76
C ARG A 48 16.03 21.70 -8.67
N HIS A 49 15.84 22.97 -9.04
CA HIS A 49 15.32 23.97 -8.10
C HIS A 49 13.90 23.61 -7.65
N ARG A 50 13.00 23.29 -8.58
CA ARG A 50 11.63 22.84 -8.28
C ARG A 50 11.62 21.62 -7.36
N LEU A 51 12.46 20.62 -7.63
CA LEU A 51 12.61 19.44 -6.77
C LEU A 51 13.04 19.83 -5.35
N THR A 52 13.96 20.77 -5.20
CA THR A 52 14.41 21.23 -3.88
C THR A 52 13.28 21.85 -3.08
N VAL A 53 12.44 22.67 -3.74
CA VAL A 53 11.25 23.28 -3.12
C VAL A 53 10.23 22.21 -2.74
N VAL A 54 9.90 21.28 -3.65
CA VAL A 54 8.97 20.16 -3.39
C VAL A 54 9.45 19.32 -2.20
N ARG A 55 10.74 18.98 -2.17
CA ARG A 55 11.33 18.20 -1.07
C ARG A 55 11.20 18.92 0.26
N ARG A 56 11.61 20.18 0.34
CA ARG A 56 11.52 20.99 1.58
C ARG A 56 10.08 21.21 2.03
N PHE A 57 9.17 21.40 1.08
CA PHE A 57 7.74 21.55 1.36
C PHE A 57 7.16 20.29 2.01
N GLY A 58 7.40 19.11 1.41
CA GLY A 58 6.95 17.85 2.02
C GLY A 58 7.66 17.54 3.35
N THR A 59 8.94 17.87 3.51
CA THR A 59 9.64 17.72 4.80
C THR A 59 9.06 18.62 5.88
N THR A 60 8.70 19.85 5.53
CA THR A 60 8.00 20.77 6.45
C THR A 60 6.66 20.18 6.83
N GLY A 61 5.88 19.67 5.85
CA GLY A 61 4.63 18.97 6.13
C GLY A 61 4.80 17.77 7.07
N SER A 62 5.83 16.96 6.85
CA SER A 62 6.17 15.81 7.70
C SER A 62 6.55 16.20 9.13
N LEU A 63 7.33 17.28 9.31
CA LEU A 63 7.67 17.83 10.62
C LEU A 63 6.43 18.36 11.36
N LEU A 64 5.55 19.09 10.66
CA LEU A 64 4.30 19.60 11.23
C LEU A 64 3.37 18.44 11.63
N LEU A 65 3.29 17.40 10.80
CA LEU A 65 2.52 16.20 11.09
C LEU A 65 3.10 15.43 12.29
N GLY A 66 4.42 15.26 12.36
CA GLY A 66 5.10 14.64 13.49
C GLY A 66 4.93 15.43 14.80
N PHE A 67 4.95 16.76 14.73
CA PHE A 67 4.63 17.62 15.87
C PHE A 67 3.16 17.49 16.29
N GLY A 68 2.25 17.48 15.31
CA GLY A 68 0.82 17.24 15.53
C GLY A 68 0.56 15.88 16.19
N ALA A 69 1.33 14.84 15.86
CA ALA A 69 1.20 13.51 16.44
C ALA A 69 1.36 13.46 17.96
N ILE A 70 2.13 14.38 18.55
CA ILE A 70 2.31 14.44 20.00
C ILE A 70 1.00 14.73 20.73
N GLY A 71 0.11 15.54 20.13
CA GLY A 71 -1.17 15.91 20.73
C GLY A 71 -2.42 15.34 20.07
N ALA A 72 -2.33 14.97 18.80
CA ALA A 72 -3.42 14.48 17.98
C ALA A 72 -3.18 13.07 17.44
N GLY A 73 -2.10 12.41 17.83
CA GLY A 73 -1.80 11.03 17.44
C GLY A 73 -2.29 10.00 18.44
N ALA A 74 -2.02 8.75 18.12
CA ALA A 74 -2.27 7.57 18.94
C ALA A 74 -1.13 7.36 19.94
N ALA A 75 -0.81 8.37 20.76
CA ALA A 75 0.17 8.25 21.84
C ALA A 75 -0.31 7.21 22.89
N PRO A 76 0.62 6.54 23.60
CA PRO A 76 0.24 5.59 24.63
C PRO A 76 -0.47 6.29 25.80
N VAL A 77 -1.29 5.55 26.54
CA VAL A 77 -2.01 6.01 27.74
C VAL A 77 -1.01 6.62 28.72
N ASP A 78 0.05 5.89 29.04
CA ASP A 78 1.20 6.40 29.78
C ASP A 78 2.17 7.13 28.82
N ASN A 79 1.78 8.34 28.42
CA ASN A 79 2.56 9.15 27.49
C ASN A 79 3.80 9.76 28.19
N PRO A 80 5.04 9.39 27.81
CA PRO A 80 6.25 9.93 28.42
C PRO A 80 6.46 11.43 28.15
N LEU A 81 5.76 11.99 27.16
CA LEU A 81 5.81 13.42 26.83
C LEU A 81 4.81 14.25 27.65
N SER A 82 3.91 13.60 28.38
CA SER A 82 3.00 14.30 29.30
C SER A 82 3.82 14.99 30.40
N GLY A 83 3.48 16.24 30.71
CA GLY A 83 4.23 17.03 31.72
C GLY A 83 5.51 17.72 31.22
N VAL A 84 6.10 17.28 30.11
CA VAL A 84 7.33 17.88 29.55
C VAL A 84 7.04 19.28 28.99
N ARG A 85 7.85 20.28 29.37
CA ARG A 85 7.57 21.72 29.14
C ARG A 85 7.21 22.07 27.69
N LEU A 86 8.18 22.03 26.78
CA LEU A 86 8.01 22.52 25.40
C LEU A 86 7.48 21.41 24.47
N ILE A 87 8.09 20.23 24.51
CA ILE A 87 7.76 19.11 23.62
C ILE A 87 6.39 18.52 23.97
N GLY A 88 5.93 18.62 25.23
CA GLY A 88 4.62 18.14 25.67
C GLY A 88 3.46 19.14 25.44
N LEU A 89 3.73 20.37 24.98
CA LEU A 89 2.66 21.37 24.74
C LEU A 89 1.56 20.88 23.78
N PRO A 90 1.86 20.19 22.66
CA PRO A 90 0.81 19.72 21.75
C PRO A 90 -0.22 18.82 22.43
N ALA A 91 0.20 18.01 23.40
CA ALA A 91 -0.69 17.13 24.17
C ALA A 91 -1.72 17.90 25.01
N ARG A 92 -1.44 19.18 25.32
CA ARG A 92 -2.34 20.08 26.06
C ARG A 92 -3.20 20.94 25.13
N MET A 93 -2.89 20.97 23.84
CA MET A 93 -3.56 21.79 22.82
C MET A 93 -4.04 20.93 21.64
N PRO A 94 -4.92 19.93 21.86
CA PRO A 94 -5.25 18.91 20.87
C PRO A 94 -5.84 19.49 19.58
N THR A 95 -6.61 20.57 19.64
CA THR A 95 -7.17 21.24 18.44
C THR A 95 -6.07 21.87 17.58
N VAL A 96 -5.06 22.48 18.19
CA VAL A 96 -3.92 23.08 17.48
C VAL A 96 -3.01 21.99 16.94
N ALA A 97 -2.72 20.96 17.72
CA ALA A 97 -1.97 19.78 17.27
C ALA A 97 -2.66 19.11 16.06
N MET A 98 -3.99 19.03 16.08
CA MET A 98 -4.78 18.52 14.96
C MET A 98 -4.70 19.41 13.73
N ALA A 99 -4.70 20.74 13.89
CA ALA A 99 -4.51 21.67 12.77
C ALA A 99 -3.12 21.51 12.12
N PHE A 100 -2.07 21.35 12.93
CA PHE A 100 -0.73 21.03 12.45
C PHE A 100 -0.70 19.69 11.69
N ALA A 101 -1.39 18.67 12.18
CA ALA A 101 -1.49 17.38 11.53
C ALA A 101 -2.16 17.49 10.15
N TRP A 102 -3.32 18.14 10.06
CA TRP A 102 -4.01 18.37 8.78
C TRP A 102 -3.20 19.21 7.80
N LEU A 103 -2.54 20.27 8.27
CA LEU A 103 -1.64 21.08 7.44
C LEU A 103 -0.49 20.22 6.90
N GLY A 104 0.12 19.41 7.75
CA GLY A 104 1.17 18.48 7.36
C GLY A 104 0.73 17.46 6.32
N MET A 105 -0.47 16.90 6.48
CA MET A 105 -1.08 15.98 5.51
C MET A 105 -1.29 16.64 4.15
N LEU A 106 -1.91 17.83 4.12
CA LEU A 106 -2.14 18.61 2.89
C LEU A 106 -0.82 18.91 2.17
N MET A 107 0.21 19.31 2.93
CA MET A 107 1.53 19.62 2.39
C MET A 107 2.22 18.38 1.80
N LEU A 108 2.14 17.22 2.47
CA LEU A 108 2.70 15.97 1.97
C LEU A 108 1.98 15.48 0.71
N VAL A 109 0.64 15.55 0.68
CA VAL A 109 -0.14 15.16 -0.52
C VAL A 109 0.21 16.06 -1.70
N ALA A 110 0.24 17.38 -1.53
CA ALA A 110 0.62 18.29 -2.61
C ALA A 110 2.09 18.12 -3.04
N GLY A 111 3.01 17.97 -2.09
CA GLY A 111 4.41 17.66 -2.35
C GLY A 111 4.56 16.39 -3.17
N TRP A 112 3.82 15.33 -2.83
CA TRP A 112 3.82 14.07 -3.56
C TRP A 112 3.25 14.21 -4.98
N LEU A 113 2.16 14.97 -5.18
CA LEU A 113 1.61 15.24 -6.53
C LEU A 113 2.63 16.00 -7.39
N TRP A 114 3.34 16.97 -6.83
CA TRP A 114 4.43 17.67 -7.53
C TRP A 114 5.63 16.77 -7.82
N LEU A 115 6.01 15.90 -6.89
CA LEU A 115 7.04 14.88 -7.12
C LEU A 115 6.64 13.96 -8.26
N GLY A 116 5.36 13.62 -8.38
CA GLY A 116 4.80 12.82 -9.48
C GLY A 116 5.05 13.43 -10.85
N LYS A 117 5.04 14.76 -10.98
CA LYS A 117 5.42 15.42 -12.24
C LYS A 117 6.88 15.20 -12.61
N LEU A 118 7.77 15.03 -11.63
CA LEU A 118 9.20 14.77 -11.83
C LEU A 118 9.52 13.28 -11.99
N SER A 119 8.59 12.41 -11.61
CA SER A 119 8.70 10.94 -11.66
C SER A 119 7.74 10.29 -12.68
N TRP A 120 7.08 11.08 -13.54
CA TRP A 120 6.04 10.54 -14.44
C TRP A 120 6.65 9.70 -15.57
N PRO A 121 6.09 8.51 -15.91
CA PRO A 121 6.59 7.70 -17.02
C PRO A 121 6.61 8.46 -18.36
N GLY A 122 7.66 8.24 -19.16
CA GLY A 122 7.76 8.78 -20.53
C GLY A 122 8.26 10.22 -20.62
N ARG A 123 8.69 10.84 -19.51
CA ARG A 123 9.36 12.14 -19.57
C ARG A 123 10.79 11.99 -20.09
N ALA A 124 11.21 12.95 -20.91
CA ALA A 124 12.60 13.03 -21.39
C ALA A 124 13.60 13.24 -20.24
N ARG A 125 13.22 14.01 -19.21
CA ARG A 125 14.00 14.26 -18.00
C ARG A 125 13.27 13.82 -16.75
N MET A 126 13.95 13.07 -15.89
CA MET A 126 13.35 12.51 -14.67
C MET A 126 14.28 12.60 -13.47
N ILE A 127 13.66 12.52 -12.28
CA ILE A 127 14.41 12.46 -11.02
C ILE A 127 15.26 11.19 -10.96
N SER A 128 16.50 11.30 -10.49
CA SER A 128 17.36 10.13 -10.27
C SER A 128 16.93 9.34 -9.03
N ARG A 129 17.35 8.07 -8.93
CA ARG A 129 17.08 7.24 -7.76
C ARG A 129 17.58 7.89 -6.46
N ALA A 130 18.81 8.38 -6.44
CA ALA A 130 19.39 9.04 -5.26
C ALA A 130 18.61 10.30 -4.85
N GLN A 131 18.14 11.11 -5.82
CA GLN A 131 17.32 12.29 -5.55
C GLN A 131 15.95 11.93 -5.00
N PHE A 132 15.35 10.84 -5.49
CA PHE A 132 14.08 10.30 -5.00
C PHE A 132 14.23 9.78 -3.58
N ASP A 133 15.30 9.04 -3.28
CA ASP A 133 15.54 8.40 -1.98
C ASP A 133 15.71 9.41 -0.89
N ARG A 134 16.53 10.43 -1.16
CA ARG A 134 16.68 11.56 -0.27
C ARG A 134 15.34 12.24 0.02
N THR A 135 14.45 12.33 -0.96
CA THR A 135 13.14 12.95 -0.78
C THR A 135 12.25 12.07 0.11
N VAL A 136 12.16 10.77 -0.17
CA VAL A 136 11.37 9.82 0.62
C VAL A 136 11.88 9.74 2.06
N VAL A 137 13.19 9.61 2.27
CA VAL A 137 13.80 9.58 3.62
C VAL A 137 13.49 10.88 4.38
N MET A 138 13.65 12.04 3.74
CA MET A 138 13.33 13.32 4.39
C MET A 138 11.85 13.53 4.70
N TRP A 139 10.93 12.79 4.05
CA TRP A 139 9.50 12.83 4.35
C TRP A 139 9.09 11.75 5.35
N ALA A 140 9.73 10.58 5.31
CA ALA A 140 9.41 9.47 6.20
C ALA A 140 10.04 9.61 7.59
N LEU A 141 11.26 10.15 7.70
CA LEU A 141 12.03 10.15 8.94
C LEU A 141 11.32 10.86 10.11
N PRO A 142 10.74 12.07 9.96
CA PRO A 142 10.00 12.69 11.06
C PRO A 142 8.81 11.85 11.52
N LEU A 143 8.08 11.23 10.58
CA LEU A 143 6.93 10.37 10.88
C LEU A 143 7.33 9.05 11.54
N ALA A 144 8.51 8.51 11.19
CA ALA A 144 9.06 7.30 11.79
C ALA A 144 9.49 7.52 13.25
N ILE A 145 9.79 8.75 13.65
CA ILE A 145 10.18 9.07 15.03
C ILE A 145 8.97 9.51 15.86
N ALA A 146 7.98 10.14 15.23
CA ALA A 146 6.78 10.63 15.90
C ALA A 146 5.93 9.51 16.53
N PRO A 147 5.04 9.83 17.50
CA PRO A 147 3.98 8.93 17.93
C PRO A 147 3.16 8.42 16.74
N PRO A 148 2.59 7.21 16.80
CA PRO A 148 1.76 6.68 15.73
C PRO A 148 0.58 7.62 15.43
N LEU A 149 0.21 7.73 14.16
CA LEU A 149 -0.98 8.46 13.71
C LEU A 149 -1.92 7.50 12.97
N PHE A 150 -3.17 7.90 12.79
CA PHE A 150 -4.20 7.25 11.96
C PHE A 150 -4.72 5.88 12.46
N SER A 151 -3.97 5.14 13.28
CA SER A 151 -4.41 3.89 13.89
C SER A 151 -3.79 3.65 15.26
N ARG A 152 -4.47 2.83 16.05
CA ARG A 152 -4.03 2.28 17.34
C ARG A 152 -3.77 0.78 17.28
N ASP A 153 -3.79 0.17 16.10
CA ASP A 153 -3.63 -1.28 15.93
C ASP A 153 -2.28 -1.80 16.43
N MET A 154 -1.24 -0.95 16.44
CA MET A 154 0.06 -1.29 17.02
C MET A 154 -0.06 -1.76 18.48
N TYR A 155 -0.98 -1.22 19.27
CA TYR A 155 -1.20 -1.66 20.64
C TYR A 155 -1.87 -3.02 20.72
N ALA A 156 -2.72 -3.36 19.76
CA ALA A 156 -3.24 -4.72 19.61
C ALA A 156 -2.12 -5.70 19.23
N TYR A 157 -1.17 -5.30 18.37
CA TYR A 157 -0.01 -6.12 18.03
C TYR A 157 0.85 -6.40 19.27
N LEU A 158 1.11 -5.38 20.09
CA LEU A 158 1.87 -5.53 21.33
C LEU A 158 1.17 -6.44 22.34
N ALA A 159 -0.13 -6.23 22.58
CA ALA A 159 -0.89 -7.09 23.48
C ALA A 159 -0.88 -8.55 23.01
N GLN A 160 -1.13 -8.80 21.72
CA GLN A 160 -1.11 -10.16 21.16
C GLN A 160 0.29 -10.78 21.18
N SER A 161 1.33 -9.98 20.99
CA SER A 161 2.72 -10.41 21.13
C SER A 161 3.02 -10.88 22.55
N GLU A 162 2.51 -10.17 23.55
CA GLU A 162 2.67 -10.53 24.97
C GLU A 162 1.88 -11.78 25.36
N ILE A 163 0.63 -11.91 24.88
CA ILE A 163 -0.17 -13.14 25.03
C ILE A 163 0.62 -14.35 24.51
N ALA A 164 1.18 -14.22 23.31
CA ALA A 164 2.02 -15.24 22.69
C ALA A 164 3.30 -15.53 23.50
N ALA A 165 3.94 -14.51 24.08
CA ALA A 165 5.15 -14.66 24.89
C ALA A 165 4.88 -15.41 26.21
N ARG A 166 3.71 -15.21 26.82
CA ARG A 166 3.25 -15.94 28.01
C ARG A 166 2.83 -17.38 27.74
N GLY A 167 2.88 -17.84 26.49
CA GLY A 167 2.45 -19.18 26.10
C GLY A 167 0.93 -19.34 26.04
N ILE A 168 0.18 -18.24 26.07
CA ILE A 168 -1.27 -18.22 25.90
C ILE A 168 -1.57 -18.21 24.40
N ASP A 169 -2.61 -18.93 23.97
CA ASP A 169 -3.03 -18.97 22.57
C ASP A 169 -3.76 -17.67 22.17
N PRO A 170 -3.18 -16.82 21.29
CA PRO A 170 -3.80 -15.57 20.86
C PRO A 170 -5.02 -15.77 19.95
N TYR A 171 -5.26 -16.98 19.43
CA TYR A 171 -6.46 -17.29 18.65
C TYR A 171 -7.65 -17.68 19.51
N VAL A 172 -7.44 -17.92 20.81
CA VAL A 172 -8.52 -18.26 21.76
C VAL A 172 -8.89 -17.04 22.60
N LEU A 173 -7.91 -16.33 23.16
CA LEU A 173 -8.15 -15.23 24.09
C LEU A 173 -7.74 -13.86 23.52
N GLY A 174 -8.63 -12.88 23.68
CA GLY A 174 -8.32 -11.48 23.43
C GLY A 174 -7.54 -10.81 24.57
N PRO A 175 -6.96 -9.61 24.33
CA PRO A 175 -6.17 -8.87 25.31
C PRO A 175 -6.77 -8.71 26.72
N ALA A 176 -8.06 -8.37 26.85
CA ALA A 176 -8.69 -8.21 28.17
C ALA A 176 -8.71 -9.53 28.96
N ALA A 177 -9.12 -10.62 28.32
CA ALA A 177 -9.23 -11.92 28.98
C ALA A 177 -7.85 -12.53 29.30
N ALA A 178 -6.86 -12.34 28.41
CA ALA A 178 -5.55 -12.96 28.55
C ALA A 178 -4.59 -12.20 29.49
N LEU A 179 -4.60 -10.87 29.47
CA LEU A 179 -3.65 -10.04 30.22
C LEU A 179 -4.30 -9.22 31.35
N GLY A 180 -5.61 -9.03 31.32
CA GLY A 180 -6.33 -8.09 32.17
C GLY A 180 -6.42 -6.69 31.56
N VAL A 181 -7.46 -5.93 31.93
CA VAL A 181 -7.73 -4.58 31.39
C VAL A 181 -6.69 -3.53 31.82
N ASP A 182 -6.09 -3.71 32.99
CA ASP A 182 -5.10 -2.79 33.57
C ASP A 182 -3.68 -3.05 33.07
N HIS A 183 -3.47 -4.12 32.29
CA HIS A 183 -2.16 -4.42 31.71
C HIS A 183 -1.69 -3.27 30.81
N PRO A 184 -0.42 -2.81 30.88
CA PRO A 184 0.07 -1.67 30.09
C PRO A 184 -0.22 -1.78 28.60
N PHE A 185 -0.09 -2.98 28.02
CA PHE A 185 -0.47 -3.21 26.63
C PHE A 185 -1.98 -3.16 26.39
N THR A 186 -2.79 -3.85 27.19
CA THR A 186 -4.25 -3.93 27.03
C THR A 186 -4.94 -2.58 27.20
N ALA A 187 -4.45 -1.74 28.13
CA ALA A 187 -4.97 -0.39 28.38
C ALA A 187 -4.93 0.49 27.12
N ASN A 188 -3.97 0.23 26.22
CA ASN A 188 -3.81 0.96 24.96
C ASN A 188 -4.62 0.36 23.79
N VAL A 189 -5.15 -0.86 23.94
CA VAL A 189 -5.90 -1.54 22.87
C VAL A 189 -7.26 -0.86 22.67
N PRO A 190 -7.65 -0.52 21.42
CA PRO A 190 -8.99 -0.04 21.11
C PRO A 190 -10.08 -1.00 21.57
N ASN A 191 -11.21 -0.47 22.06
CA ASN A 191 -12.33 -1.29 22.54
C ASN A 191 -12.79 -2.35 21.53
N ILE A 192 -12.77 -2.03 20.23
CA ILE A 192 -13.17 -2.93 19.15
C ILE A 192 -12.32 -4.21 19.06
N TRP A 193 -11.11 -4.20 19.63
CA TRP A 193 -10.13 -5.29 19.55
C TRP A 193 -9.83 -5.94 20.90
N ARG A 194 -10.34 -5.37 22.00
CA ARG A 194 -9.91 -5.75 23.34
C ARG A 194 -10.36 -7.15 23.73
N ASP A 195 -11.53 -7.56 23.25
CA ASP A 195 -12.16 -8.85 23.58
C ASP A 195 -12.10 -9.85 22.42
N THR A 196 -11.43 -9.50 21.31
CA THR A 196 -11.37 -10.34 20.13
C THR A 196 -10.03 -11.09 20.04
N PRO A 197 -10.04 -12.37 19.65
CA PRO A 197 -8.82 -13.08 19.28
C PRO A 197 -8.06 -12.43 18.12
N ALA A 198 -6.79 -12.81 17.96
CA ALA A 198 -5.91 -12.24 16.95
C ALA A 198 -6.35 -12.61 15.51
N PRO A 199 -6.61 -11.63 14.62
CA PRO A 199 -6.97 -11.87 13.22
C PRO A 199 -5.75 -11.93 12.28
N TYR A 200 -4.56 -12.22 12.82
CA TYR A 200 -3.30 -12.21 12.06
C TYR A 200 -2.77 -13.63 11.84
N GLY A 201 -1.97 -13.82 10.81
CA GLY A 201 -1.39 -15.14 10.56
C GLY A 201 -0.33 -15.52 11.60
N PRO A 202 -0.05 -16.83 11.76
CA PRO A 202 0.85 -17.33 12.80
C PRO A 202 2.28 -16.80 12.67
N GLY A 203 2.74 -16.53 11.44
CA GLY A 203 4.07 -15.94 11.22
C GLY A 203 4.19 -14.54 11.83
N PHE A 204 3.12 -13.74 11.81
CA PHE A 204 3.12 -12.40 12.41
C PHE A 204 3.19 -12.48 13.95
N LEU A 205 2.41 -13.39 14.54
CA LEU A 205 2.37 -13.59 15.98
C LEU A 205 3.67 -14.22 16.51
N MET A 206 4.31 -15.13 15.76
CA MET A 206 5.62 -15.67 16.11
C MET A 206 6.69 -14.57 16.16
N LEU A 207 6.67 -13.64 15.20
CA LEU A 207 7.57 -12.48 15.22
C LEU A 207 7.27 -11.56 16.42
N GLY A 208 5.99 -11.33 16.70
CA GLY A 208 5.55 -10.59 17.88
C GLY A 208 6.03 -11.20 19.19
N ARG A 209 5.92 -12.52 19.33
CA ARG A 209 6.41 -13.27 20.50
C ARG A 209 7.88 -12.97 20.80
N ILE A 210 8.73 -12.99 19.77
CA ILE A 210 10.17 -12.67 19.90
C ILE A 210 10.36 -11.22 20.38
N ILE A 211 9.60 -10.28 19.80
CA ILE A 211 9.66 -8.86 20.18
C ILE A 211 9.25 -8.68 21.65
N ALA A 212 8.13 -9.28 22.09
CA ALA A 212 7.64 -9.19 23.46
C ALA A 212 8.68 -9.69 24.48
N THR A 213 9.37 -10.79 24.19
CA THR A 213 10.44 -11.29 25.07
C THR A 213 11.63 -10.33 25.24
N ILE A 214 11.83 -9.41 24.28
CA ILE A 214 12.91 -8.41 24.33
C ILE A 214 12.46 -7.16 25.10
N VAL A 215 11.22 -6.72 24.91
CA VAL A 215 10.75 -5.41 25.41
C VAL A 215 10.12 -5.45 26.79
N GLY A 216 9.71 -6.62 27.28
CA GLY A 216 8.93 -6.77 28.51
C GLY A 216 7.66 -5.92 28.44
N ASP A 217 7.30 -5.22 29.51
CA ASP A 217 6.09 -4.36 29.56
C ASP A 217 6.31 -2.93 29.01
N ASN A 218 7.45 -2.65 28.39
CA ASN A 218 7.74 -1.30 27.90
C ASN A 218 7.04 -1.00 26.57
N VAL A 219 5.92 -0.29 26.64
CA VAL A 219 5.11 0.13 25.48
C VAL A 219 5.91 0.89 24.44
N VAL A 220 6.72 1.86 24.84
CA VAL A 220 7.48 2.71 23.90
C VAL A 220 8.54 1.90 23.17
N ALA A 221 9.30 1.06 23.89
CA ALA A 221 10.29 0.17 23.29
C ALA A 221 9.62 -0.83 22.33
N GLY A 222 8.47 -1.39 22.73
CA GLY A 222 7.64 -2.25 21.89
C GLY A 222 7.23 -1.58 20.58
N VAL A 223 6.69 -0.36 20.66
CA VAL A 223 6.32 0.44 19.48
C VAL A 223 7.56 0.65 18.60
N LEU A 224 8.67 1.14 19.14
CA LEU A 224 9.87 1.44 18.35
C LEU A 224 10.46 0.18 17.67
N LEU A 225 10.50 -0.96 18.36
CA LEU A 225 11.04 -2.21 17.80
C LEU A 225 10.13 -2.76 16.68
N TRP A 226 8.82 -2.77 16.89
CA TRP A 226 7.88 -3.09 15.82
C TRP A 226 7.99 -2.12 14.64
N ARG A 227 8.22 -0.83 14.89
CA ARG A 227 8.44 0.14 13.82
C ARG A 227 9.66 -0.20 12.98
N ALA A 228 10.77 -0.58 13.62
CA ALA A 228 11.97 -1.00 12.91
C ALA A 228 11.70 -2.20 11.99
N VAL A 229 10.93 -3.18 12.47
CA VAL A 229 10.49 -4.34 11.70
C VAL A 229 9.62 -3.94 10.50
N MET A 230 8.63 -3.05 10.69
CA MET A 230 7.79 -2.55 9.59
C MET A 230 8.60 -1.77 8.56
N LEU A 231 9.53 -0.93 9.00
CA LEU A 231 10.42 -0.17 8.11
C LEU A 231 11.39 -1.10 7.35
N ALA A 232 11.83 -2.21 7.94
CA ALA A 232 12.60 -3.23 7.24
C ALA A 232 11.76 -3.89 6.12
N GLY A 233 10.48 -4.21 6.40
CA GLY A 233 9.53 -4.65 5.38
C GLY A 233 9.37 -3.64 4.23
N LEU A 234 9.23 -2.36 4.56
CA LEU A 234 9.17 -1.28 3.57
C LEU A 234 10.46 -1.15 2.75
N ALA A 235 11.63 -1.26 3.38
CA ALA A 235 12.92 -1.25 2.67
C ALA A 235 13.04 -2.43 1.70
N LEU A 236 12.58 -3.61 2.10
CA LEU A 236 12.51 -4.79 1.26
C LEU A 236 11.56 -4.56 0.07
N ALA A 237 10.41 -3.91 0.28
CA ALA A 237 9.50 -3.51 -0.79
C ALA A 237 10.16 -2.53 -1.76
N VAL A 238 10.90 -1.52 -1.26
CA VAL A 238 11.65 -0.57 -2.10
C VAL A 238 12.65 -1.29 -3.02
N TRP A 239 13.38 -2.27 -2.48
CA TRP A 239 14.30 -3.10 -3.24
C TRP A 239 13.57 -3.92 -4.31
N ALA A 240 12.53 -4.65 -3.93
CA ALA A 240 11.79 -5.54 -4.82
C ALA A 240 11.08 -4.76 -5.94
N ILE A 241 10.38 -3.67 -5.61
CA ILE A 241 9.70 -2.80 -6.58
C ILE A 241 10.71 -2.23 -7.58
N SER A 242 11.89 -1.80 -7.13
CA SER A 242 12.90 -1.25 -8.04
C SER A 242 13.40 -2.28 -9.06
N ARG A 243 13.49 -3.55 -8.65
CA ARG A 243 13.98 -4.65 -9.52
C ARG A 243 12.89 -5.14 -10.45
N LEU A 244 11.69 -5.39 -9.92
CA LEU A 244 10.52 -5.80 -10.69
C LEU A 244 10.14 -4.74 -11.72
N ALA A 245 10.24 -3.44 -11.39
CA ALA A 245 9.91 -2.37 -12.32
C ALA A 245 10.72 -2.49 -13.61
N ARG A 246 12.03 -2.76 -13.50
CA ARG A 246 12.90 -2.95 -14.66
C ARG A 246 12.50 -4.17 -15.49
N ARG A 247 12.14 -5.29 -14.86
CA ARG A 247 11.65 -6.49 -15.57
C ARG A 247 10.34 -6.21 -16.33
N CYS A 248 9.47 -5.37 -15.76
CA CYS A 248 8.22 -4.98 -16.39
C CYS A 248 8.38 -3.85 -17.43
N GLY A 249 9.58 -3.31 -17.64
CA GLY A 249 9.80 -2.19 -18.57
C GLY A 249 9.31 -0.84 -18.02
N ILE A 250 9.09 -0.73 -16.70
CA ILE A 250 8.69 0.50 -16.02
C ILE A 250 9.90 1.11 -15.32
N GLN A 251 10.04 2.43 -15.43
CA GLN A 251 11.11 3.12 -14.72
C GLN A 251 10.91 3.03 -13.20
N PRO A 252 11.93 2.64 -12.43
CA PRO A 252 11.81 2.42 -10.98
C PRO A 252 11.21 3.59 -10.22
N VAL A 253 11.66 4.82 -10.51
CA VAL A 253 11.18 6.03 -9.83
C VAL A 253 9.68 6.28 -10.04
N SER A 254 9.14 5.91 -11.19
CA SER A 254 7.72 6.01 -11.50
C SER A 254 6.88 5.00 -10.74
N ALA A 255 7.40 3.79 -10.55
CA ALA A 255 6.73 2.76 -9.73
C ALA A 255 6.79 3.15 -8.24
N LEU A 256 7.96 3.52 -7.75
CA LEU A 256 8.17 3.91 -6.34
C LEU A 256 7.40 5.18 -5.95
N TRP A 257 7.21 6.13 -6.88
CA TRP A 257 6.38 7.31 -6.60
C TRP A 257 4.95 6.91 -6.20
N LEU A 258 4.34 5.97 -6.93
CA LEU A 258 2.97 5.54 -6.67
C LEU A 258 2.88 4.50 -5.53
N SER A 259 3.96 3.77 -5.27
CA SER A 259 3.97 2.63 -4.34
C SER A 259 4.65 2.86 -3.00
N VAL A 260 5.59 3.81 -2.90
CA VAL A 260 6.43 4.04 -1.70
C VAL A 260 6.32 5.48 -1.23
N ALA A 261 6.49 6.46 -2.12
CA ALA A 261 6.33 7.87 -1.75
C ALA A 261 4.85 8.27 -1.59
N ASN A 262 3.93 7.35 -1.85
CA ASN A 262 2.49 7.55 -1.73
C ASN A 262 2.12 8.01 -0.32
N PRO A 263 1.28 9.06 -0.16
CA PRO A 263 0.84 9.55 1.14
C PRO A 263 0.24 8.45 2.02
N LEU A 264 -0.46 7.47 1.43
CA LEU A 264 -1.00 6.33 2.18
C LEU A 264 0.10 5.49 2.84
N VAL A 265 1.27 5.33 2.22
CA VAL A 265 2.42 4.64 2.81
C VAL A 265 3.02 5.49 3.93
N LEU A 266 3.21 6.79 3.71
CA LEU A 266 3.75 7.69 4.74
C LEU A 266 2.84 7.75 5.98
N PHE A 267 1.53 7.82 5.77
CA PHE A 267 0.55 7.96 6.83
C PHE A 267 0.29 6.64 7.53
N HIS A 268 -0.01 5.58 6.80
CA HIS A 268 -0.47 4.33 7.41
C HIS A 268 0.67 3.33 7.65
N VAL A 269 1.69 3.29 6.80
CA VAL A 269 2.80 2.32 6.97
C VAL A 269 3.91 2.91 7.84
N VAL A 270 4.42 4.09 7.50
CA VAL A 270 5.53 4.70 8.24
C VAL A 270 5.05 5.22 9.60
N SER A 271 3.98 6.02 9.62
CA SER A 271 3.46 6.57 10.87
C SER A 271 2.51 5.61 11.60
N GLY A 272 1.52 5.05 10.90
CA GLY A 272 0.52 4.14 11.48
C GLY A 272 1.01 2.72 11.77
N MET A 273 2.20 2.35 11.27
CA MET A 273 2.88 1.08 11.55
C MET A 273 2.09 -0.17 11.17
N HIS A 274 1.26 -0.07 10.14
CA HIS A 274 0.47 -1.20 9.69
C HIS A 274 1.32 -2.30 9.02
N ASN A 275 0.91 -3.55 9.24
CA ASN A 275 1.63 -4.76 8.82
C ASN A 275 1.70 -5.00 7.30
N GLU A 276 1.03 -4.15 6.51
CA GLU A 276 1.14 -4.07 5.05
C GLU A 276 2.60 -3.93 4.58
N ALA A 277 3.45 -3.30 5.39
CA ALA A 277 4.88 -3.17 5.08
C ALA A 277 5.56 -4.54 4.93
N LEU A 278 5.32 -5.44 5.89
CA LEU A 278 5.87 -6.79 5.90
C LEU A 278 5.23 -7.64 4.80
N LEU A 279 3.90 -7.58 4.69
CA LEU A 279 3.15 -8.27 3.64
C LEU A 279 3.74 -7.94 2.26
N MET A 280 3.75 -6.66 1.89
CA MET A 280 4.16 -6.23 0.55
C MET A 280 5.67 -6.42 0.32
N GLY A 281 6.49 -6.14 1.35
CA GLY A 281 7.93 -6.32 1.27
C GLY A 281 8.33 -7.76 1.00
N ILE A 282 7.84 -8.69 1.83
CA ILE A 282 8.18 -10.11 1.74
C ILE A 282 7.57 -10.72 0.47
N MET A 283 6.31 -10.41 0.15
CA MET A 283 5.62 -10.94 -1.03
C MET A 283 6.34 -10.55 -2.33
N LEU A 284 6.63 -9.25 -2.53
CA LEU A 284 7.29 -8.78 -3.74
C LEU A 284 8.74 -9.25 -3.81
N ALA A 285 9.43 -9.37 -2.67
CA ALA A 285 10.77 -9.92 -2.63
C ALA A 285 10.79 -11.40 -3.03
N GLY A 286 9.84 -12.21 -2.55
CA GLY A 286 9.70 -13.60 -2.97
C GLY A 286 9.52 -13.73 -4.48
N ILE A 287 8.66 -12.91 -5.08
CA ILE A 287 8.48 -12.88 -6.55
C ILE A 287 9.79 -12.51 -7.24
N GLU A 288 10.45 -11.41 -6.84
CA GLU A 288 11.71 -10.97 -7.44
C GLU A 288 12.81 -12.03 -7.33
N LEU A 289 12.95 -12.69 -6.18
CA LEU A 289 13.90 -13.77 -5.98
C LEU A 289 13.61 -14.96 -6.88
N GLY A 290 12.34 -15.34 -7.06
CA GLY A 290 11.95 -16.44 -7.94
C GLY A 290 12.16 -16.13 -9.43
N LEU A 291 12.02 -14.87 -9.83
CA LEU A 291 12.36 -14.41 -11.19
C LEU A 291 13.87 -14.30 -11.40
N ARG A 292 14.63 -13.97 -10.34
CA ARG A 292 16.10 -13.88 -10.38
C ARG A 292 16.75 -15.27 -10.39
N TRP A 293 16.31 -16.17 -9.53
CA TRP A 293 16.94 -17.47 -9.34
C TRP A 293 16.30 -18.52 -10.22
N ARG A 294 16.98 -18.79 -11.33
CA ARG A 294 16.47 -19.61 -12.41
C ARG A 294 16.57 -21.13 -12.18
N HIS A 295 16.67 -21.59 -10.93
CA HIS A 295 16.84 -23.02 -10.58
C HIS A 295 15.80 -23.47 -9.55
N LEU A 296 15.68 -24.79 -9.31
CA LEU A 296 14.64 -25.37 -8.46
C LEU A 296 14.72 -24.88 -7.02
N LEU A 297 15.91 -24.89 -6.39
CA LEU A 297 16.08 -24.39 -5.03
C LEU A 297 15.65 -22.92 -4.89
N GLY A 298 16.04 -22.06 -5.83
CA GLY A 298 15.58 -20.68 -5.87
C GLY A 298 14.06 -20.53 -5.99
N THR A 299 13.40 -21.42 -6.73
CA THR A 299 11.93 -21.47 -6.81
C THR A 299 11.31 -21.88 -5.48
N ILE A 300 11.88 -22.87 -4.81
CA ILE A 300 11.43 -23.34 -3.48
C ILE A 300 11.57 -22.21 -2.46
N VAL A 301 12.73 -21.57 -2.38
CA VAL A 301 12.98 -20.45 -1.47
C VAL A 301 12.02 -19.29 -1.75
N ALA A 302 11.85 -18.91 -3.01
CA ALA A 302 10.91 -17.85 -3.40
C ALA A 302 9.47 -18.16 -2.98
N ALA A 303 9.00 -19.39 -3.22
CA ALA A 303 7.67 -19.82 -2.80
C ALA A 303 7.52 -19.80 -1.28
N ILE A 304 8.51 -20.29 -0.51
CA ILE A 304 8.51 -20.23 0.96
C ILE A 304 8.42 -18.77 1.45
N VAL A 305 9.18 -17.86 0.84
CA VAL A 305 9.13 -16.43 1.19
C VAL A 305 7.73 -15.86 0.95
N ILE A 306 7.06 -16.21 -0.17
CA ILE A 306 5.68 -15.78 -0.42
C ILE A 306 4.70 -16.42 0.59
N VAL A 307 4.90 -17.69 0.97
CA VAL A 307 4.10 -18.35 2.03
C VAL A 307 4.27 -17.61 3.36
N ILE A 308 5.48 -17.21 3.72
CA ILE A 308 5.74 -16.41 4.93
C ILE A 308 4.97 -15.08 4.86
N ALA A 309 4.93 -14.40 3.71
CA ALA A 309 4.12 -13.19 3.55
C ALA A 309 2.62 -13.45 3.80
N GLY A 310 2.10 -14.58 3.32
CA GLY A 310 0.73 -15.01 3.61
C GLY A 310 0.50 -15.39 5.08
N ALA A 311 1.51 -15.99 5.73
CA ALA A 311 1.51 -16.26 7.17
C ALA A 311 1.66 -14.99 8.02
N ILE A 312 2.06 -13.85 7.44
CA ILE A 312 1.87 -12.53 8.06
C ILE A 312 0.41 -12.08 7.86
N LYS A 313 -0.06 -12.10 6.61
CA LYS A 313 -1.42 -11.69 6.24
C LYS A 313 -1.95 -12.48 5.04
N PRO A 314 -3.04 -13.24 5.19
CA PRO A 314 -3.48 -14.24 4.20
C PRO A 314 -3.72 -13.78 2.75
N PRO A 315 -4.14 -12.54 2.45
CA PRO A 315 -4.25 -12.09 1.06
C PRO A 315 -2.97 -12.26 0.23
N ALA A 316 -1.78 -12.26 0.85
CA ALA A 316 -0.53 -12.49 0.13
C ALA A 316 -0.38 -13.91 -0.45
N PHE A 317 -1.14 -14.91 0.01
CA PHE A 317 -1.14 -16.24 -0.60
C PHE A 317 -1.57 -16.22 -2.08
N VAL A 318 -2.38 -15.24 -2.49
CA VAL A 318 -2.77 -15.03 -3.90
C VAL A 318 -1.54 -14.88 -4.81
N ALA A 319 -0.45 -14.30 -4.30
CA ALA A 319 0.78 -14.14 -5.06
C ALA A 319 1.43 -15.46 -5.47
N LEU A 320 1.21 -16.56 -4.76
CA LEU A 320 1.70 -17.89 -5.18
C LEU A 320 1.11 -18.30 -6.53
N GLY A 321 -0.17 -18.04 -6.75
CA GLY A 321 -0.84 -18.35 -8.02
C GLY A 321 -0.20 -17.59 -9.19
N PHE A 322 -0.05 -16.27 -9.05
CA PHE A 322 0.54 -15.41 -10.09
C PHE A 322 2.04 -15.65 -10.27
N PHE A 323 2.77 -15.96 -9.19
CA PHE A 323 4.15 -16.44 -9.28
C PHE A 323 4.24 -17.76 -10.04
N GLY A 324 3.32 -18.68 -9.78
CA GLY A 324 3.18 -19.93 -10.54
C GLY A 324 3.01 -19.68 -12.04
N ILE A 325 2.20 -18.70 -12.44
CA ILE A 325 2.04 -18.36 -13.86
C ILE A 325 3.37 -17.95 -14.51
N TYR A 326 4.23 -17.18 -13.82
CA TYR A 326 5.57 -16.88 -14.33
C TYR A 326 6.39 -18.15 -14.57
N LEU A 327 6.37 -19.10 -13.62
CA LEU A 327 7.07 -20.37 -13.75
C LEU A 327 6.53 -21.23 -14.90
N VAL A 328 5.21 -21.19 -15.12
CA VAL A 328 4.54 -21.90 -16.22
C VAL A 328 4.97 -21.35 -17.57
N HIS A 329 4.93 -20.03 -17.76
CA HIS A 329 5.39 -19.40 -19.01
C HIS A 329 6.86 -19.68 -19.27
N ARG A 330 7.68 -19.68 -18.22
CA ARG A 330 9.09 -19.99 -18.31
C ARG A 330 9.39 -21.43 -18.75
N ARG A 331 8.46 -22.36 -18.52
CA ARG A 331 8.56 -23.77 -18.94
C ARG A 331 7.94 -24.06 -20.32
N GLY A 332 7.39 -23.03 -20.98
CA GLY A 332 6.79 -23.14 -22.31
C GLY A 332 5.26 -23.00 -22.32
N GLY A 333 4.62 -22.81 -21.15
CA GLY A 333 3.21 -22.42 -21.07
C GLY A 333 2.19 -23.53 -21.36
N LYS A 334 2.57 -24.81 -21.27
CA LYS A 334 1.64 -25.92 -21.53
C LYS A 334 0.73 -26.19 -20.33
N TYR A 335 -0.41 -26.84 -20.56
CA TYR A 335 -1.29 -27.29 -19.47
C TYR A 335 -0.59 -28.26 -18.50
N SER A 336 0.32 -29.10 -19.00
CA SER A 336 1.14 -29.97 -18.15
C SER A 336 2.09 -29.18 -17.24
N ASP A 337 2.62 -28.06 -17.71
CA ASP A 337 3.45 -27.16 -16.90
C ASP A 337 2.62 -26.49 -15.80
N LEU A 338 1.39 -26.09 -16.13
CA LEU A 338 0.44 -25.54 -15.16
C LEU A 338 0.18 -26.51 -14.01
N VAL A 339 -0.16 -27.77 -14.33
CA VAL A 339 -0.40 -28.81 -13.31
C VAL A 339 0.85 -29.08 -12.47
N ARG A 340 2.03 -29.24 -13.10
CA ARG A 340 3.30 -29.50 -12.40
C ARG A 340 3.70 -28.35 -11.47
N VAL A 341 3.58 -27.10 -11.94
CA VAL A 341 3.87 -25.92 -11.12
C VAL A 341 2.87 -25.80 -9.98
N ALA A 342 1.57 -25.98 -10.24
CA ALA A 342 0.54 -25.94 -9.21
C ALA A 342 0.81 -26.98 -8.12
N LEU A 343 1.08 -28.23 -8.49
CA LEU A 343 1.43 -29.29 -7.54
C LEU A 343 2.67 -28.94 -6.70
N LEU A 344 3.75 -28.48 -7.35
CA LEU A 344 4.97 -28.06 -6.65
C LEU A 344 4.70 -26.95 -5.63
N LEU A 345 4.01 -25.89 -6.04
CA LEU A 345 3.71 -24.76 -5.17
C LEU A 345 2.74 -25.13 -4.05
N THR A 346 1.77 -26.01 -4.30
CA THR A 346 0.87 -26.56 -3.27
C THR A 346 1.66 -27.37 -2.24
N VAL A 347 2.57 -28.25 -2.66
CA VAL A 347 3.41 -29.02 -1.73
C VAL A 347 4.27 -28.09 -0.88
N ILE A 348 4.89 -27.08 -1.47
CA ILE A 348 5.70 -26.10 -0.73
C ILE A 348 4.83 -25.32 0.25
N PHE A 349 3.65 -24.86 -0.18
CA PHE A 349 2.70 -24.14 0.68
C PHE A 349 2.29 -24.99 1.88
N LEU A 350 1.85 -26.23 1.65
CA LEU A 350 1.43 -27.13 2.72
C LEU A 350 2.58 -27.45 3.67
N ALA A 351 3.78 -27.76 3.15
CA ALA A 351 4.93 -28.05 3.98
C ALA A 351 5.33 -26.84 4.84
N ALA A 352 5.45 -25.65 4.25
CA ALA A 352 5.83 -24.44 4.97
C ALA A 352 4.76 -24.00 5.98
N MET A 353 3.47 -24.06 5.63
CA MET A 353 2.39 -23.75 6.58
C MET A 353 2.28 -24.77 7.70
N THR A 354 2.53 -26.05 7.44
CA THR A 354 2.63 -27.08 8.49
C THR A 354 3.77 -26.77 9.44
N VAL A 355 4.96 -26.45 8.92
CA VAL A 355 6.12 -26.06 9.75
C VAL A 355 5.80 -24.83 10.60
N ILE A 356 5.23 -23.78 10.02
CA ILE A 356 4.86 -22.56 10.74
C ILE A 356 3.79 -22.86 11.82
N THR A 357 2.77 -23.64 11.47
CA THR A 357 1.67 -24.00 12.37
C THR A 357 2.18 -24.82 13.56
N VAL A 358 2.96 -25.85 13.31
CA VAL A 358 3.56 -26.70 14.36
C VAL A 358 4.52 -25.90 15.22
N ALA A 359 5.41 -25.10 14.61
CA ALA A 359 6.38 -24.29 15.34
C ALA A 359 5.74 -23.17 16.17
N SER A 360 4.57 -22.69 15.76
CA SER A 360 3.83 -21.67 16.52
C SER A 360 3.23 -22.19 17.82
N GLY A 361 2.84 -23.47 17.86
CA GLY A 361 2.18 -24.10 19.01
C GLY A 361 0.70 -23.79 19.17
N TRP A 362 0.08 -23.01 18.27
CA TRP A 362 -1.34 -22.59 18.36
C TRP A 362 -2.28 -23.34 17.41
N GLY A 363 -1.77 -24.38 16.74
CA GLY A 363 -2.55 -25.18 15.80
C GLY A 363 -3.21 -24.33 14.70
N LEU A 364 -4.41 -24.75 14.29
CA LEU A 364 -5.14 -24.14 13.17
C LEU A 364 -6.05 -22.97 13.58
N GLY A 365 -5.94 -22.43 14.79
CA GLY A 365 -6.81 -21.35 15.30
C GLY A 365 -6.84 -20.09 14.42
N TRP A 366 -5.79 -19.86 13.63
CA TRP A 366 -5.74 -18.77 12.63
C TRP A 366 -6.81 -18.90 11.53
N LEU A 367 -7.29 -20.12 11.24
CA LEU A 367 -8.38 -20.35 10.29
C LEU A 367 -9.74 -19.93 10.87
N GLU A 368 -9.91 -20.04 12.19
CA GLU A 368 -11.17 -19.75 12.88
C GLU A 368 -11.35 -18.24 13.12
N THR A 369 -10.23 -17.51 13.22
CA THR A 369 -10.22 -16.06 13.46
C THR A 369 -10.37 -15.22 12.20
N PHE A 370 -10.48 -15.84 11.02
CA PHE A 370 -10.71 -15.15 9.75
C PHE A 370 -11.99 -14.31 9.71
N ASP A 371 -12.99 -14.67 10.52
CA ASP A 371 -14.23 -13.93 10.59
C ASP A 371 -14.16 -12.70 11.52
N VAL A 372 -13.14 -12.59 12.38
CA VAL A 372 -13.03 -11.48 13.33
C VAL A 372 -13.07 -10.11 12.64
N PRO A 373 -12.34 -9.86 11.54
CA PRO A 373 -12.46 -8.61 10.79
C PRO A 373 -13.86 -8.38 10.23
N ASN A 374 -14.60 -9.43 9.86
CA ASN A 374 -15.92 -9.33 9.24
C ASN A 374 -16.98 -8.77 10.18
N ARG A 375 -16.71 -8.73 11.50
CA ARG A 375 -17.60 -8.16 12.51
C ARG A 375 -17.58 -6.64 12.52
N ILE A 376 -16.56 -6.03 11.93
CA ILE A 376 -16.45 -4.57 11.84
C ILE A 376 -17.21 -4.05 10.62
N LYS A 377 -17.98 -2.99 10.84
CA LYS A 377 -18.69 -2.27 9.80
C LYS A 377 -17.90 -1.01 9.48
N THR A 378 -17.37 -0.92 8.25
CA THR A 378 -16.64 0.27 7.79
C THR A 378 -17.42 0.97 6.68
N TRP A 379 -17.48 2.30 6.76
CA TRP A 379 -18.20 3.13 5.80
C TRP A 379 -17.56 3.13 4.40
N LEU A 380 -16.25 2.87 4.33
CA LEU A 380 -15.49 2.78 3.08
C LEU A 380 -15.80 1.48 2.31
N ALA A 381 -16.24 0.41 2.98
CA ALA A 381 -16.46 -0.88 2.36
C ALA A 381 -17.75 -0.86 1.51
N PRO A 382 -17.66 -0.93 0.17
CA PRO A 382 -18.82 -0.91 -0.72
C PRO A 382 -19.82 -2.02 -0.41
N VAL A 383 -19.33 -3.23 -0.11
CA VAL A 383 -20.18 -4.40 0.15
C VAL A 383 -20.98 -4.23 1.45
N THR A 384 -20.34 -3.72 2.50
CA THR A 384 -21.02 -3.38 3.76
C THR A 384 -22.00 -2.23 3.56
N ALA A 385 -21.64 -1.19 2.80
CA ALA A 385 -22.54 -0.09 2.47
C ALA A 385 -23.79 -0.55 1.70
N LEU A 386 -23.64 -1.47 0.74
CA LEU A 386 -24.75 -2.09 0.03
C LEU A 386 -25.65 -2.90 0.97
N GLY A 387 -25.06 -3.72 1.86
CA GLY A 387 -25.82 -4.49 2.85
C GLY A 387 -26.61 -3.59 3.82
N MET A 388 -25.97 -2.55 4.34
CA MET A 388 -26.62 -1.57 5.22
C MET A 388 -27.72 -0.78 4.50
N THR A 389 -27.51 -0.40 3.24
CA THR A 389 -28.52 0.32 2.44
C THR A 389 -29.72 -0.57 2.18
N GLY A 390 -29.51 -1.82 1.78
CA GLY A 390 -30.59 -2.78 1.56
C GLY A 390 -31.39 -3.06 2.84
N ALA A 391 -30.71 -3.18 3.98
CA ALA A 391 -31.38 -3.32 5.28
C ALA A 391 -32.18 -2.06 5.66
N GLY A 392 -31.65 -0.88 5.38
CA GLY A 392 -32.33 0.40 5.58
C GLY A 392 -33.63 0.49 4.77
N ILE A 393 -33.59 0.10 3.49
CA ILE A 393 -34.78 0.02 2.64
C ILE A 393 -35.80 -0.96 3.21
N GLY A 394 -35.36 -2.14 3.66
CA GLY A 394 -36.25 -3.13 4.29
C GLY A 394 -36.98 -2.57 5.51
N MET A 395 -36.29 -1.82 6.36
CA MET A 395 -36.90 -1.14 7.51
C MET A 395 -37.91 -0.07 7.09
N ILE A 396 -37.59 0.74 6.08
CA ILE A 396 -38.49 1.78 5.55
C ILE A 396 -39.77 1.17 4.96
N LEU A 397 -39.66 0.00 4.32
CA LEU A 397 -40.78 -0.72 3.73
C LEU A 397 -41.58 -1.56 4.75
N GLY A 398 -41.24 -1.49 6.04
CA GLY A 398 -41.94 -2.26 7.08
C GLY A 398 -41.64 -3.76 7.07
N LEU A 399 -40.57 -4.21 6.40
CA LEU A 399 -40.20 -5.63 6.30
C LEU A 399 -39.41 -6.15 7.52
N GLY A 400 -39.05 -5.27 8.46
CA GLY A 400 -38.25 -5.59 9.64
C GLY A 400 -36.76 -5.30 9.49
N ASN A 401 -36.00 -5.50 10.58
CA ASN A 401 -34.54 -5.26 10.60
C ASN A 401 -33.76 -6.49 10.15
N HIS A 402 -33.37 -6.50 8.88
CA HIS A 402 -32.59 -7.59 8.26
C HIS A 402 -31.10 -7.27 8.09
N THR A 403 -30.55 -6.38 8.92
CA THR A 403 -29.17 -5.87 8.75
C THR A 403 -28.13 -6.99 8.70
N GLU A 404 -28.16 -7.93 9.65
CA GLU A 404 -27.18 -9.00 9.70
C GLU A 404 -27.31 -9.97 8.51
N ALA A 405 -28.54 -10.34 8.13
CA ALA A 405 -28.78 -11.18 6.96
C ALA A 405 -28.28 -10.52 5.66
N MET A 406 -28.57 -9.23 5.46
CA MET A 406 -28.09 -8.49 4.30
C MET A 406 -26.57 -8.38 4.27
N LEU A 407 -25.93 -8.19 5.42
CA LEU A 407 -24.47 -8.19 5.52
C LEU A 407 -23.87 -9.55 5.19
N VAL A 408 -24.44 -10.67 5.67
CA VAL A 408 -23.98 -12.02 5.32
C VAL A 408 -24.06 -12.26 3.81
N ILE A 409 -25.20 -11.94 3.19
CA ILE A 409 -25.43 -12.14 1.76
C ILE A 409 -24.45 -11.32 0.94
N THR A 410 -24.36 -10.01 1.21
CA THR A 410 -23.48 -9.11 0.44
C THR A 410 -22.01 -9.52 0.59
N LYS A 411 -21.56 -9.90 1.79
CA LYS A 411 -20.20 -10.42 2.02
C LYS A 411 -19.92 -11.69 1.23
N PHE A 412 -20.83 -12.66 1.25
CA PHE A 412 -20.69 -13.90 0.49
C PHE A 412 -20.57 -13.62 -1.02
N VAL A 413 -21.43 -12.73 -1.54
CA VAL A 413 -21.37 -12.28 -2.95
C VAL A 413 -20.04 -11.58 -3.24
N GLY A 414 -19.56 -10.70 -2.36
CA GLY A 414 -18.28 -10.01 -2.51
C GLY A 414 -17.08 -10.96 -2.59
N TYR A 415 -17.03 -11.98 -1.74
CA TYR A 415 -16.02 -13.03 -1.80
C TYR A 415 -16.14 -13.90 -3.05
N GLY A 416 -17.37 -14.27 -3.44
CA GLY A 416 -17.62 -15.02 -4.67
C GLY A 416 -17.12 -14.28 -5.91
N ILE A 417 -17.42 -12.98 -6.03
CA ILE A 417 -16.93 -12.14 -7.13
C ILE A 417 -15.40 -12.04 -7.08
N SER A 418 -14.80 -11.85 -5.89
CA SER A 418 -13.34 -11.80 -5.73
C SER A 418 -12.66 -13.09 -6.20
N ALA A 419 -13.24 -14.25 -5.87
CA ALA A 419 -12.76 -15.56 -6.31
C ALA A 419 -12.86 -15.72 -7.83
N VAL A 420 -14.00 -15.34 -8.43
CA VAL A 420 -14.18 -15.36 -9.89
C VAL A 420 -13.18 -14.44 -10.59
N VAL A 421 -12.95 -13.23 -10.06
CA VAL A 421 -11.94 -12.29 -10.59
C VAL A 421 -10.55 -12.90 -10.51
N CYS A 422 -10.17 -13.49 -9.36
CA CYS A 422 -8.88 -14.17 -9.17
C CYS A 422 -8.68 -15.28 -10.21
N LEU A 423 -9.63 -16.23 -10.31
CA LEU A 423 -9.55 -17.37 -11.23
C LEU A 423 -9.51 -16.91 -12.69
N ARG A 424 -10.32 -15.90 -13.04
CA ARG A 424 -10.32 -15.32 -14.38
C ARG A 424 -8.98 -14.66 -14.70
N LEU A 425 -8.39 -13.92 -13.77
CA LEU A 425 -7.11 -13.25 -13.98
C LEU A 425 -5.94 -14.23 -14.02
N LEU A 426 -5.96 -15.30 -13.21
CA LEU A 426 -5.00 -16.40 -13.32
C LEU A 426 -5.09 -17.06 -14.70
N TRP A 427 -6.30 -17.34 -15.18
CA TRP A 427 -6.52 -17.91 -16.51
C TRP A 427 -6.06 -16.99 -17.64
N VAL A 428 -6.46 -15.72 -17.60
CA VAL A 428 -6.08 -14.72 -18.62
C VAL A 428 -4.57 -14.47 -18.61
N SER A 429 -3.94 -14.50 -17.42
CA SER A 429 -2.48 -14.42 -17.28
C SER A 429 -1.82 -15.65 -17.87
N PHE A 430 -2.30 -16.86 -17.55
CA PHE A 430 -1.82 -18.11 -18.14
C PHE A 430 -1.86 -18.07 -19.68
N ARG A 431 -2.93 -17.52 -20.26
CA ARG A 431 -3.07 -17.32 -21.71
C ARG A 431 -2.19 -16.19 -22.29
N GLY A 432 -1.36 -15.54 -21.48
CA GLY A 432 -0.43 -14.48 -21.90
C GLY A 432 -1.10 -13.14 -22.25
N ARG A 433 -2.37 -12.95 -21.90
CA ARG A 433 -3.15 -11.75 -22.27
C ARG A 433 -3.02 -10.61 -21.27
N ILE A 434 -2.66 -10.93 -20.03
CA ILE A 434 -2.38 -9.94 -18.98
C ILE A 434 -1.09 -10.34 -18.28
N GLU A 435 -0.31 -9.33 -17.89
CA GLU A 435 0.91 -9.54 -17.12
C GLU A 435 0.54 -10.01 -15.69
N PRO A 436 1.21 -11.04 -15.13
CA PRO A 436 0.79 -11.62 -13.85
C PRO A 436 0.81 -10.67 -12.65
N LEU A 437 1.67 -9.66 -12.59
CA LEU A 437 1.64 -8.65 -11.52
C LEU A 437 0.44 -7.70 -11.66
N ALA A 438 0.00 -7.39 -12.88
CA ALA A 438 -1.27 -6.70 -13.10
C ALA A 438 -2.44 -7.53 -12.57
N GLY A 439 -2.46 -8.83 -12.92
CA GLY A 439 -3.45 -9.78 -12.42
C GLY A 439 -3.47 -9.86 -10.89
N LEU A 440 -2.30 -9.94 -10.26
CA LEU A 440 -2.13 -9.91 -8.81
C LEU A 440 -2.70 -8.63 -8.19
N GLY A 441 -2.31 -7.47 -8.73
CA GLY A 441 -2.75 -6.18 -8.20
C GLY A 441 -4.26 -5.95 -8.33
N ILE A 442 -4.86 -6.33 -9.46
CA ILE A 442 -6.33 -6.27 -9.64
C ILE A 442 -7.03 -7.24 -8.70
N THR A 443 -6.48 -8.46 -8.52
CA THR A 443 -7.06 -9.46 -7.61
C THR A 443 -7.03 -8.97 -6.16
N LEU A 444 -5.89 -8.47 -5.69
CA LEU A 444 -5.77 -7.90 -4.34
C LEU A 444 -6.67 -6.68 -4.16
N GLY A 445 -6.82 -5.85 -5.19
CA GLY A 445 -7.76 -4.74 -5.20
C GLY A 445 -9.22 -5.20 -5.10
N ALA A 446 -9.59 -6.25 -5.83
CA ALA A 446 -10.92 -6.85 -5.73
C ALA A 446 -11.18 -7.42 -4.33
N VAL A 447 -10.23 -8.17 -3.77
CA VAL A 447 -10.33 -8.69 -2.39
C VAL A 447 -10.48 -7.57 -1.36
N ALA A 448 -9.75 -6.47 -1.52
CA ALA A 448 -9.87 -5.30 -0.64
C ALA A 448 -11.23 -4.60 -0.79
N LEU A 449 -11.64 -4.30 -2.01
CA LEU A 449 -12.86 -3.51 -2.31
C LEU A 449 -14.15 -4.31 -2.11
N LEU A 450 -14.12 -5.62 -2.34
CA LEU A 450 -15.28 -6.50 -2.20
C LEU A 450 -15.25 -7.26 -0.86
N GLY A 451 -14.25 -6.98 -0.03
CA GLY A 451 -14.22 -7.44 1.34
C GLY A 451 -15.26 -6.71 2.22
N PRO A 452 -15.64 -7.31 3.36
CA PRO A 452 -16.55 -6.67 4.33
C PRO A 452 -15.99 -5.39 4.94
N VAL A 453 -14.66 -5.30 5.00
CA VAL A 453 -13.95 -4.20 5.64
C VAL A 453 -12.97 -3.61 4.65
N LEU A 454 -13.02 -2.29 4.49
CA LEU A 454 -12.07 -1.53 3.69
C LEU A 454 -11.49 -0.42 4.55
N HIS A 455 -10.18 -0.52 4.78
CA HIS A 455 -9.38 0.54 5.38
C HIS A 455 -8.50 1.21 4.32
N PRO A 456 -8.09 2.49 4.52
CA PRO A 456 -7.25 3.23 3.59
C PRO A 456 -6.03 2.47 3.07
N TRP A 457 -5.36 1.75 3.97
CA TRP A 457 -4.13 1.04 3.67
C TRP A 457 -4.33 -0.25 2.86
N TYR A 458 -5.55 -0.77 2.72
CA TYR A 458 -5.82 -1.94 1.87
C TYR A 458 -5.62 -1.63 0.38
N LEU A 459 -5.71 -0.35 -0.01
CA LEU A 459 -5.32 0.08 -1.36
C LEU A 459 -3.84 -0.21 -1.67
N LEU A 460 -3.00 -0.31 -0.64
CA LEU A 460 -1.58 -0.63 -0.78
C LEU A 460 -1.33 -2.09 -1.16
N TRP A 461 -2.34 -2.96 -1.13
CA TRP A 461 -2.21 -4.33 -1.64
C TRP A 461 -2.22 -4.33 -3.18
N ALA A 462 -3.07 -3.49 -3.78
CA ALA A 462 -3.24 -3.40 -5.23
C ALA A 462 -2.22 -2.47 -5.90
N LEU A 463 -1.89 -1.35 -5.25
CA LEU A 463 -1.10 -0.28 -5.85
C LEU A 463 0.30 -0.72 -6.32
N PRO A 464 1.12 -1.42 -5.51
CA PRO A 464 2.47 -1.76 -5.93
C PRO A 464 2.54 -2.70 -7.14
N PRO A 465 1.80 -3.83 -7.20
CA PRO A 465 1.78 -4.68 -8.39
C PRO A 465 1.23 -3.96 -9.63
N LEU A 466 0.23 -3.08 -9.48
CA LEU A 466 -0.31 -2.30 -10.60
C LEU A 466 0.67 -1.21 -11.08
N ALA A 467 1.38 -0.56 -10.16
CA ALA A 467 2.40 0.44 -10.49
C ALA A 467 3.58 -0.16 -11.27
N LEU A 468 3.84 -1.46 -11.08
CA LEU A 468 4.86 -2.24 -11.78
C LEU A 468 4.39 -2.67 -13.18
N SER A 469 3.10 -2.91 -13.38
CA SER A 469 2.60 -3.53 -14.61
C SER A 469 2.11 -2.56 -15.68
N THR A 470 1.86 -1.28 -15.36
CA THR A 470 1.37 -0.33 -16.36
C THR A 470 1.96 1.09 -16.28
N GLY A 471 2.32 1.61 -17.45
CA GLY A 471 2.66 3.02 -17.68
C GLY A 471 1.46 3.89 -18.04
N ASN A 472 0.23 3.34 -18.06
CA ASN A 472 -0.95 4.05 -18.54
C ASN A 472 -1.26 5.30 -17.70
N ASN A 473 -1.34 6.45 -18.37
CA ASN A 473 -1.63 7.74 -17.73
C ASN A 473 -2.99 7.77 -17.02
N ARG A 474 -4.04 7.16 -17.60
CA ARG A 474 -5.37 7.15 -16.99
C ARG A 474 -5.38 6.43 -15.65
N PHE A 475 -4.74 5.27 -15.61
CA PHE A 475 -4.58 4.51 -14.36
C PHE A 475 -3.80 5.32 -13.33
N ARG A 476 -2.65 5.89 -13.70
CA ARG A 476 -1.79 6.64 -12.78
C ARG A 476 -2.47 7.89 -12.23
N ILE A 477 -3.25 8.59 -13.07
CA ILE A 477 -4.06 9.74 -12.63
C ILE A 477 -5.15 9.29 -11.66
N ALA A 478 -5.90 8.23 -11.99
CA ALA A 478 -6.96 7.71 -11.14
C ALA A 478 -6.41 7.21 -9.79
N ALA A 479 -5.36 6.40 -9.81
CA ALA A 479 -4.66 5.94 -8.62
C ALA A 479 -4.13 7.12 -7.78
N ALA A 480 -3.58 8.15 -8.44
CA ALA A 480 -3.08 9.32 -7.73
C ALA A 480 -4.20 10.12 -7.05
N ALA A 481 -5.32 10.32 -7.75
CA ALA A 481 -6.50 11.02 -7.24
C ALA A 481 -7.14 10.25 -6.07
N ILE A 482 -7.32 8.94 -6.21
CA ILE A 482 -7.86 8.07 -5.15
C ILE A 482 -6.95 8.08 -3.93
N SER A 483 -5.63 7.91 -4.10
CA SER A 483 -4.69 7.98 -2.97
C SER A 483 -4.69 9.34 -2.29
N ALA A 484 -4.73 10.46 -3.05
CA ALA A 484 -4.81 11.79 -2.49
C ALA A 484 -6.11 12.01 -1.69
N PHE A 485 -7.25 11.57 -2.23
CA PHE A 485 -8.54 11.66 -1.55
C PHE A 485 -8.53 10.83 -0.28
N VAL A 486 -8.24 9.52 -0.37
CA VAL A 486 -8.28 8.61 0.77
C VAL A 486 -7.30 9.03 1.86
N ALA A 487 -6.13 9.54 1.51
CA ALA A 487 -5.14 10.06 2.45
C ALA A 487 -5.62 11.28 3.25
N LEU A 488 -6.63 12.03 2.75
CA LEU A 488 -7.18 13.22 3.39
C LEU A 488 -8.56 12.98 4.03
N VAL A 489 -9.13 11.78 3.95
CA VAL A 489 -10.45 11.51 4.54
C VAL A 489 -10.33 10.93 5.95
N VAL A 490 -9.20 10.33 6.31
CA VAL A 490 -9.01 9.72 7.63
C VAL A 490 -8.32 10.70 8.60
N PRO A 491 -8.97 11.05 9.72
CA PRO A 491 -8.36 11.88 10.74
C PRO A 491 -7.12 11.23 11.36
N PRO A 492 -6.10 12.01 11.74
CA PRO A 492 -4.84 11.49 12.27
C PRO A 492 -4.89 10.85 13.66
N THR A 493 -6.02 10.87 14.37
CA THR A 493 -6.11 10.37 15.76
C THR A 493 -6.01 8.88 15.95
N GLY A 494 -6.39 8.09 14.94
CA GLY A 494 -6.56 6.65 15.11
C GLY A 494 -7.64 6.25 16.14
N ALA A 495 -8.54 7.19 16.48
CA ALA A 495 -9.67 6.95 17.40
C ALA A 495 -10.81 7.95 17.16
N ALA A 496 -12.00 7.58 17.60
CA ALA A 496 -13.20 8.40 17.52
C ALA A 496 -13.12 9.62 18.47
N TYR A 497 -13.59 10.76 17.98
CA TYR A 497 -13.74 12.01 18.75
C TYR A 497 -15.04 12.04 19.54
N VAL A 498 -15.21 11.06 20.43
CA VAL A 498 -16.40 10.98 21.29
C VAL A 498 -16.47 12.28 22.12
N LEU A 499 -17.59 13.01 21.99
CA LEU A 499 -17.85 14.31 22.65
C LEU A 499 -16.95 15.49 22.20
N ARG A 500 -16.12 15.34 21.17
CA ARG A 500 -15.18 16.38 20.69
C ARG A 500 -15.14 16.51 19.15
N GLY A 501 -16.18 16.05 18.47
CA GLY A 501 -16.24 16.03 17.00
C GLY A 501 -16.05 17.41 16.34
N TYR A 502 -16.45 18.48 17.02
CA TYR A 502 -16.27 19.87 16.57
C TYR A 502 -14.79 20.29 16.38
N MET A 503 -13.84 19.59 17.03
CA MET A 503 -12.42 19.91 16.88
C MET A 503 -11.90 19.64 15.47
N ILE A 504 -12.45 18.64 14.78
CA ILE A 504 -12.05 18.26 13.42
C ILE A 504 -12.31 19.40 12.43
N PRO A 505 -13.54 19.93 12.25
CA PRO A 505 -13.79 20.99 11.29
C PRO A 505 -12.99 22.26 11.59
N PHE A 506 -12.85 22.68 12.85
CA PHE A 506 -12.02 23.85 13.19
C PHE A 506 -10.55 23.67 12.81
N ALA A 507 -9.98 22.49 13.13
CA ALA A 507 -8.61 22.19 12.78
C ALA A 507 -8.40 22.10 11.26
N VAL A 508 -9.35 21.50 10.53
CA VAL A 508 -9.32 21.44 9.06
C VAL A 508 -9.40 22.84 8.45
N ILE A 509 -10.29 23.71 8.92
CA ILE A 509 -10.41 25.09 8.43
C ILE A 509 -9.10 25.86 8.66
N ALA A 510 -8.55 25.80 9.88
CA ALA A 510 -7.28 26.45 10.20
C ALA A 510 -6.13 25.92 9.32
N ALA A 511 -6.07 24.61 9.11
CA ALA A 511 -5.11 23.96 8.23
C ALA A 511 -5.26 24.40 6.77
N LEU A 512 -6.49 24.52 6.25
CA LEU A 512 -6.76 24.96 4.88
C LEU A 512 -6.33 26.41 4.66
N ILE A 513 -6.59 27.30 5.63
CA ILE A 513 -6.13 28.70 5.58
C ILE A 513 -4.60 28.76 5.56
N ALA A 514 -3.94 28.08 6.50
CA ALA A 514 -2.48 28.02 6.55
C ALA A 514 -1.91 27.39 5.28
N PHE A 515 -2.54 26.34 4.76
CA PHE A 515 -2.14 25.67 3.54
C PHE A 515 -2.24 26.61 2.32
N ALA A 516 -3.31 27.38 2.19
CA ALA A 516 -3.44 28.40 1.14
C ALA A 516 -2.29 29.42 1.18
N VAL A 517 -1.90 29.90 2.37
CA VAL A 517 -0.74 30.79 2.54
C VAL A 517 0.54 30.10 2.08
N THR A 518 0.78 28.85 2.49
CA THR A 518 1.98 28.12 2.06
C THR A 518 2.02 27.87 0.54
N LEU A 519 0.88 27.62 -0.11
CA LEU A 519 0.76 27.51 -1.56
C LEU A 519 1.13 28.82 -2.27
N LEU A 520 0.72 29.97 -1.73
CA LEU A 520 1.07 31.28 -2.27
C LEU A 520 2.60 31.51 -2.21
N LEU A 521 3.25 31.12 -1.12
CA LEU A 521 4.71 31.28 -0.92
C LEU A 521 5.57 30.46 -1.90
N VAL A 522 5.05 29.32 -2.36
CA VAL A 522 5.74 28.42 -3.30
C VAL A 522 5.24 28.55 -4.74
N ARG A 523 4.30 29.47 -5.01
CA ARG A 523 3.74 29.71 -6.34
C ARG A 523 4.87 30.03 -7.33
N GLY A 524 4.83 29.40 -8.50
CA GLY A 524 5.84 29.54 -9.56
C GLY A 524 7.17 28.80 -9.29
N LYS A 525 7.41 28.33 -8.06
CA LYS A 525 8.64 27.62 -7.66
C LYS A 525 8.50 26.09 -7.68
N VAL A 526 7.30 25.59 -7.97
CA VAL A 526 6.96 24.15 -8.03
C VAL A 526 6.51 23.75 -9.44
N PRO A 527 6.54 22.45 -9.80
CA PRO A 527 6.00 21.98 -11.07
C PRO A 527 4.49 22.29 -11.19
N PRO A 528 4.00 22.78 -12.35
CA PRO A 528 2.58 23.03 -12.54
C PRO A 528 1.79 21.71 -12.53
N LEU A 529 0.70 21.65 -11.76
CA LEU A 529 -0.17 20.47 -11.70
C LEU A 529 -1.06 20.35 -12.94
N LEU A 530 -1.53 21.49 -13.45
CA LEU A 530 -2.29 21.59 -14.69
C LEU A 530 -1.35 21.75 -15.88
N PRO A 531 -1.68 21.17 -17.06
CA PRO A 531 -0.95 21.48 -18.28
C PRO A 531 -1.04 23.00 -18.55
N PRO A 532 0.00 23.62 -19.12
CA PRO A 532 -0.08 25.01 -19.53
C PRO A 532 -1.27 25.16 -20.49
N ARG A 533 -2.12 26.20 -20.28
CA ARG A 533 -3.11 26.58 -21.27
C ARG A 533 -2.35 26.78 -22.58
N LYS A 534 -2.73 26.05 -23.65
CA LYS A 534 -2.22 26.33 -24.99
C LYS A 534 -2.52 27.80 -25.24
N SER A 535 -1.48 28.63 -25.33
CA SER A 535 -1.62 29.98 -25.86
C SER A 535 -2.17 29.81 -27.27
N VAL A 536 -3.39 30.30 -27.51
CA VAL A 536 -3.89 30.50 -28.87
C VAL A 536 -2.86 31.39 -29.55
N PRO A 537 -2.22 30.96 -30.66
CA PRO A 537 -1.30 31.84 -31.37
C PRO A 537 -2.04 33.13 -31.73
N PRO A 538 -1.41 34.31 -31.60
CA PRO A 538 -2.05 35.54 -31.99
C PRO A 538 -2.50 35.40 -33.44
N ILE A 539 -3.78 35.69 -33.68
CA ILE A 539 -4.31 35.81 -35.03
C ILE A 539 -3.52 36.97 -35.65
N THR A 540 -2.56 36.65 -36.51
CA THR A 540 -1.93 37.64 -37.37
C THR A 540 -3.01 38.16 -38.30
N SER A 541 -3.46 39.39 -38.04
CA SER A 541 -4.33 40.17 -38.91
C SER A 541 -3.59 40.63 -40.16
#